data_AF-A0A9Q7SAU5-F1
#
_entry.id   AF-A0A9Q7SAU5-F1
#
_cell.length_a   1.000
_cell.length_b   1.000
_cell.length_c   1.000
_cell.angle_alpha   90.00
_cell.angle_beta   90.00
_cell.angle_gamma   90.00
#
_symmetry.space_group_name_H-M   'P 1'
#
loop_
_entity.id
_entity.type
_entity.pdbx_description
1 polymer ?
#
loop_
_entity_poly.entity_id
_entity_poly.type
_entity_poly.pdbx_seq_one_letter_code
_entity_poly.pdbx_strand_id
1 'polypeptide(L)'
;MQWWEWIDRPDLALSAASLVVAIASLLITITIPFLILRLTRKQEKERDQRQIEQARSLTRQERLAEQNRRDYLLDRLGSAHDPNYLAILFHEISEITSDDGRALLKRQYRANPTVPLPPGSLSRVDDRITESADVDDYVEALERRYSEKGSQYPKLIEFVKHARLRTKSLTSKQLSAIADLVVSDTLALIQRPNHQFFRKLVNTAPDIASNLLGQIEDVPSDAPNGLKLNILTGTLLAAVDVIEERQRVPDLSAFRLDYKEALASLIHRESIRSLDHWEIKGSTEPVSATVAWLVRVAGWAVDGDDHVSMRMVDKLAEVILSIPERDRGWGVDDRQIQLGFADIQRKCPGLWRLNGSHLEAAASANGEWRGDQAQTQ
;
A
#
# COMPACT_ATOMS: atom_id res chain seq x y z
N MET A 1 -15.06 -5.02 113.88
CA MET A 1 -13.79 -4.27 113.80
C MET A 1 -13.68 -3.74 112.39
N GLN A 2 -13.73 -2.42 112.24
CA GLN A 2 -13.88 -1.73 110.97
C GLN A 2 -12.51 -1.29 110.42
N TRP A 3 -12.37 -1.31 109.10
CA TRP A 3 -11.14 -1.33 108.29
C TRP A 3 -10.46 0.05 108.09
N TRP A 4 -10.69 1.00 109.00
CA TRP A 4 -10.32 2.41 108.81
C TRP A 4 -9.21 2.90 109.75
N GLU A 5 -8.71 2.06 110.67
CA GLU A 5 -7.71 2.43 111.68
C GLU A 5 -6.30 2.73 111.13
N TRP A 6 -6.08 2.63 109.82
CA TRP A 6 -4.77 2.95 109.21
C TRP A 6 -4.62 4.43 108.82
N ILE A 7 -5.66 5.25 108.96
CA ILE A 7 -5.66 6.66 108.53
C ILE A 7 -4.84 7.57 109.46
N ASP A 8 -4.49 7.13 110.68
CA ASP A 8 -3.79 7.95 111.69
C ASP A 8 -2.26 7.75 111.78
N ARG A 9 -1.60 7.27 110.71
CA ARG A 9 -0.12 7.18 110.65
C ARG A 9 0.49 8.09 109.57
N PRO A 10 1.10 9.24 109.94
CA PRO A 10 1.62 10.23 109.00
C PRO A 10 2.80 9.74 108.14
N ASP A 11 3.50 8.70 108.59
CA ASP A 11 4.61 8.00 107.94
C ASP A 11 4.17 7.08 106.76
N LEU A 12 2.94 6.54 106.81
CA LEU A 12 2.37 5.71 105.74
C LEU A 12 1.66 6.54 104.66
N ALA A 13 1.09 7.70 105.02
CA ALA A 13 0.43 8.60 104.07
C ALA A 13 1.43 9.22 103.07
N LEU A 14 2.61 9.62 103.55
CA LEU A 14 3.68 10.18 102.69
C LEU A 14 4.29 9.12 101.76
N SER A 15 4.48 7.89 102.24
CA SER A 15 5.00 6.79 101.42
C SER A 15 3.98 6.30 100.39
N ALA A 16 2.70 6.19 100.75
CA ALA A 16 1.62 5.89 99.81
C ALA A 16 1.45 6.99 98.74
N ALA A 17 1.51 8.27 99.14
CA ALA A 17 1.49 9.39 98.19
C ALA A 17 2.69 9.35 97.24
N SER A 18 3.89 9.06 97.75
CA SER A 18 5.10 8.93 96.92
C SER A 18 5.03 7.74 95.95
N LEU A 19 4.43 6.62 96.36
CA LEU A 19 4.23 5.44 95.50
C LEU A 19 3.20 5.73 94.39
N VAL A 20 2.10 6.41 94.72
CA VAL A 20 1.10 6.82 93.72
C VAL A 20 1.71 7.82 92.73
N VAL A 21 2.52 8.77 93.20
CA VAL A 21 3.25 9.70 92.33
C VAL A 21 4.28 8.97 91.47
N ALA A 22 5.01 8.00 92.00
CA ALA A 22 5.98 7.20 91.26
C ALA A 22 5.32 6.31 90.20
N ILE A 23 4.19 5.66 90.53
CA ILE A 23 3.40 4.86 89.59
C ILE A 23 2.79 5.76 88.52
N ALA A 24 2.24 6.92 88.89
CA ALA A 24 1.73 7.90 87.93
C ALA A 24 2.84 8.41 87.00
N SER A 25 4.02 8.69 87.54
CA SER A 25 5.19 9.13 86.76
C SER A 25 5.68 8.04 85.80
N LEU A 26 5.70 6.78 86.24
CA LEU A 26 6.05 5.63 85.42
C LEU A 26 5.04 5.41 84.29
N LEU A 27 3.74 5.49 84.59
CA LEU A 27 2.67 5.38 83.61
C LEU A 27 2.74 6.50 82.58
N ILE A 28 3.02 7.73 83.00
CA ILE A 28 3.22 8.89 82.11
C ILE A 28 4.46 8.67 81.22
N THR A 29 5.57 8.18 81.80
CA THR A 29 6.83 7.95 81.07
C THR A 29 6.70 6.82 80.03
N ILE A 30 5.83 5.84 80.24
CA ILE A 30 5.61 4.73 79.30
C ILE A 30 4.54 5.08 78.24
N THR A 31 3.50 5.84 78.62
CA THR A 31 2.39 6.16 77.71
C THR A 31 2.74 7.23 76.69
N ILE A 32 3.52 8.25 77.07
CA ILE A 32 3.90 9.34 76.15
C ILE A 32 4.69 8.83 74.93
N PRO A 33 5.75 8.01 75.06
CA PRO A 33 6.49 7.51 73.91
C PRO A 33 5.64 6.63 72.98
N PHE A 34 4.74 5.82 73.56
CA PHE A 34 3.86 4.96 72.78
C PHE A 34 2.83 5.76 71.96
N LEU A 35 2.27 6.82 72.55
CA LEU A 35 1.37 7.75 71.86
C LEU A 35 2.09 8.51 70.75
N ILE A 36 3.32 8.99 71.00
CA ILE A 36 4.16 9.65 69.98
C ILE A 36 4.43 8.68 68.82
N LEU A 37 4.84 7.45 69.10
CA LEU A 37 5.11 6.43 68.07
C LEU A 37 3.86 6.08 67.25
N ARG A 38 2.68 6.06 67.89
CA ARG A 38 1.41 5.78 67.23
C ARG A 38 0.97 6.95 66.34
N LEU A 39 1.20 8.18 66.79
CA LEU A 39 0.92 9.39 66.02
C LEU A 39 1.89 9.55 64.84
N THR A 40 3.18 9.28 65.02
CA THR A 40 4.18 9.34 63.93
C THR A 40 3.91 8.27 62.87
N ARG A 41 3.64 7.01 63.26
CA ARG A 41 3.25 5.94 62.31
C ARG A 41 1.95 6.25 61.55
N LYS A 42 1.01 6.95 62.18
CA LYS A 42 -0.24 7.38 61.53
C LYS A 42 0.01 8.52 60.54
N GLN A 43 0.85 9.49 60.92
CA GLN A 43 1.27 10.58 60.03
C GLN A 43 2.12 10.10 58.85
N GLU A 44 2.99 9.12 59.03
CA GLU A 44 3.78 8.52 57.93
C GLU A 44 2.88 7.83 56.92
N LYS A 45 1.91 7.01 57.37
CA LYS A 45 0.93 6.38 56.47
C LYS A 45 0.08 7.39 55.70
N GLU A 46 -0.35 8.48 56.34
CA GLU A 46 -1.10 9.54 55.67
C GLU A 46 -0.23 10.33 54.67
N ARG A 47 1.06 10.52 54.96
CA ARG A 47 2.02 11.12 54.02
C ARG A 47 2.27 10.22 52.82
N ASP A 48 2.47 8.92 53.05
CA ASP A 48 2.65 7.93 51.99
C ASP A 48 1.42 7.85 51.09
N GLN A 49 0.21 7.85 51.67
CA GLN A 49 -1.03 7.89 50.91
C GLN A 49 -1.17 9.17 50.07
N ARG A 50 -0.85 10.34 50.64
CA ARG A 50 -0.87 11.61 49.90
C ARG A 50 0.18 11.65 48.78
N GLN A 51 1.37 11.09 49.01
CA GLN A 51 2.38 10.96 47.95
C GLN A 51 1.93 10.04 46.83
N ILE A 52 1.27 8.92 47.15
CA ILE A 52 0.69 8.00 46.16
C ILE A 52 -0.44 8.70 45.37
N GLU A 53 -1.30 9.47 46.03
CA GLU A 53 -2.36 10.23 45.37
C GLU A 53 -1.80 11.35 44.48
N GLN A 54 -0.78 12.06 44.94
CA GLN A 54 -0.06 13.07 44.15
C GLN A 54 0.60 12.43 42.93
N ALA A 55 1.33 11.32 43.10
CA ALA A 55 1.92 10.57 42.01
C ALA A 55 0.85 10.11 41.00
N ARG A 56 -0.27 9.55 41.46
CA ARG A 56 -1.40 9.17 40.60
C ARG A 56 -2.00 10.38 39.87
N SER A 57 -2.10 11.54 40.51
CA SER A 57 -2.63 12.75 39.90
C SER A 57 -1.69 13.30 38.83
N LEU A 58 -0.38 13.27 39.06
CA LEU A 58 0.64 13.66 38.09
C LEU A 58 0.63 12.73 36.89
N THR A 59 0.61 11.41 37.10
CA THR A 59 0.50 10.43 36.00
C THR A 59 -0.79 10.61 35.20
N ARG A 60 -1.90 10.96 35.85
CA ARG A 60 -3.15 11.29 35.15
C ARG A 60 -3.02 12.57 34.33
N GLN A 61 -2.38 13.61 34.88
CA GLN A 61 -2.15 14.87 34.17
C GLN A 61 -1.21 14.70 32.97
N GLU A 62 -0.11 13.95 33.13
CA GLU A 62 0.82 13.60 32.05
C GLU A 62 0.08 12.86 30.94
N ARG A 63 -0.72 11.84 31.28
CA ARG A 63 -1.52 11.11 30.29
C ARG A 63 -2.53 12.00 29.56
N LEU A 64 -3.19 12.91 30.27
CA LEU A 64 -4.12 13.86 29.65
C LEU A 64 -3.38 14.86 28.74
N ALA A 65 -2.19 15.32 29.14
CA ALA A 65 -1.37 16.22 28.34
C ALA A 65 -0.88 15.53 27.06
N GLU A 66 -0.44 14.26 27.15
CA GLU A 66 -0.07 13.45 25.98
C GLU A 66 -1.27 13.23 25.03
N GLN A 67 -2.44 12.92 25.57
CA GLN A 67 -3.67 12.77 24.78
C GLN A 67 -4.04 14.08 24.07
N ASN A 68 -4.05 15.20 24.80
CA ASN A 68 -4.33 16.51 24.22
C ASN A 68 -3.30 16.90 23.15
N ARG A 69 -2.01 16.62 23.35
CA ARG A 69 -0.96 16.88 22.36
C ARG A 69 -1.16 16.02 21.11
N ARG A 70 -1.48 14.74 21.28
CA ARG A 70 -1.78 13.83 20.16
C ARG A 70 -2.98 14.31 19.36
N ASP A 71 -4.07 14.64 20.04
CA ASP A 71 -5.32 15.06 19.40
C ASP A 71 -5.13 16.42 18.69
N TYR A 72 -4.35 17.33 19.28
CA TYR A 72 -3.89 18.56 18.62
C TYR A 72 -3.09 18.28 17.34
N LEU A 73 -2.12 17.36 17.40
CA LEU A 73 -1.33 17.00 16.22
C LEU A 73 -2.18 16.36 15.13
N LEU A 74 -3.14 15.49 15.47
CA LEU A 74 -4.06 14.88 14.51
C LEU A 74 -4.89 15.94 13.77
N ASP A 75 -5.46 16.90 14.51
CA ASP A 75 -6.22 18.01 13.93
C ASP A 75 -5.36 18.86 12.95
N ARG A 76 -4.13 19.19 13.38
CA ARG A 76 -3.19 19.96 12.55
C ARG A 76 -2.75 19.20 11.31
N LEU A 77 -2.49 17.89 11.41
CA LEU A 77 -2.13 17.06 10.26
C LEU A 77 -3.26 17.00 9.23
N GLY A 78 -4.53 17.02 9.64
CA GLY A 78 -5.66 17.05 8.71
C GLY A 78 -5.76 18.35 7.90
N SER A 79 -5.42 19.48 8.51
CA SER A 79 -5.59 20.81 7.92
C SER A 79 -4.31 21.40 7.29
N ALA A 80 -3.16 20.74 7.44
CA ALA A 80 -1.89 21.26 6.98
C ALA A 80 -1.68 21.06 5.47
N HIS A 81 -1.46 22.17 4.76
CA HIS A 81 -1.16 22.20 3.33
C HIS A 81 0.26 22.72 2.99
N ASP A 82 0.97 23.29 3.97
CA ASP A 82 2.36 23.77 3.79
C ASP A 82 3.37 22.62 4.05
N PRO A 83 4.19 22.24 3.05
CA PRO A 83 5.24 21.25 3.23
C PRO A 83 6.25 21.58 4.33
N ASN A 84 6.57 22.86 4.58
CA ASN A 84 7.51 23.23 5.63
C ASN A 84 6.90 23.03 7.02
N TYR A 85 5.63 23.38 7.19
CA TYR A 85 4.91 23.13 8.43
C TYR A 85 4.75 21.63 8.71
N LEU A 86 4.51 20.81 7.68
CA LEU A 86 4.46 19.36 7.82
C LEU A 86 5.79 18.76 8.29
N ALA A 87 6.93 19.30 7.86
CA ALA A 87 8.24 18.86 8.37
C ALA A 87 8.39 19.15 9.88
N ILE A 88 7.90 20.30 10.35
CA ILE A 88 7.89 20.65 11.77
C ILE A 88 6.99 19.68 12.55
N LEU A 89 5.77 19.42 12.05
CA LEU A 89 4.86 18.45 12.67
C LEU A 89 5.47 17.06 12.73
N PHE A 90 6.21 16.63 11.70
CA PHE A 90 6.89 15.33 11.72
C PHE A 90 7.95 15.24 12.83
N HIS A 91 8.76 16.29 13.01
CA HIS A 91 9.69 16.34 14.14
C HIS A 91 8.95 16.23 15.47
N GLU A 92 7.82 16.93 15.62
CA GLU A 92 7.01 16.86 16.84
C GLU A 92 6.44 15.45 17.09
N ILE A 93 6.01 14.75 16.04
CA ILE A 93 5.56 13.35 16.10
C ILE A 93 6.71 12.43 16.56
N SER A 94 7.95 12.70 16.14
CA SER A 94 9.11 11.89 16.53
C SER A 94 9.45 12.01 18.01
N GLU A 95 9.06 13.11 18.67
CA GLU A 95 9.24 13.34 20.11
C GLU A 95 8.18 12.63 20.97
N ILE A 96 7.11 12.10 20.37
CA ILE A 96 6.08 11.38 21.11
C ILE A 96 6.66 10.07 21.66
N THR A 97 6.53 9.92 22.98
CA THR A 97 6.99 8.79 23.80
C THR A 97 6.16 7.53 23.58
N SER A 98 4.83 7.69 23.42
CA SER A 98 3.91 6.58 23.18
C SER A 98 4.10 6.01 21.77
N ASP A 99 4.52 4.75 21.68
CA ASP A 99 4.68 4.05 20.40
C ASP A 99 3.37 3.99 19.60
N ASP A 100 2.26 3.64 20.25
CA ASP A 100 0.93 3.57 19.62
C ASP A 100 0.47 4.94 19.11
N GLY A 101 0.63 5.98 19.95
CA GLY A 101 0.29 7.36 19.58
C GLY A 101 1.13 7.86 18.41
N ARG A 102 2.43 7.56 18.44
CA ARG A 102 3.37 7.91 17.37
C ARG A 102 3.05 7.18 16.06
N ALA A 103 2.71 5.90 16.12
CA ALA A 103 2.32 5.11 14.94
C ALA A 103 1.05 5.69 14.28
N LEU A 104 0.02 6.00 15.07
CA LEU A 104 -1.20 6.64 14.58
C LEU A 104 -0.93 7.99 13.90
N LEU A 105 -0.09 8.83 14.52
CA LEU A 105 0.29 10.12 13.97
C LEU A 105 1.10 10.01 12.68
N LYS A 106 2.03 9.04 12.60
CA LYS A 106 2.79 8.75 11.37
C LYS A 106 1.87 8.30 10.23
N ARG A 107 0.92 7.42 10.52
CA ARG A 107 -0.11 7.02 9.54
C ARG A 107 -0.88 8.22 9.01
N GLN A 108 -1.39 9.07 9.90
CA GLN A 108 -2.12 10.27 9.49
C GLN A 108 -1.26 11.26 8.70
N TYR A 109 0.02 11.37 9.07
CA TYR A 109 1.01 12.17 8.34
C TYR A 109 1.18 11.67 6.90
N ARG A 110 1.43 10.37 6.70
CA ARG A 110 1.60 9.75 5.37
C ARG A 110 0.34 9.86 4.51
N ALA A 111 -0.82 9.76 5.15
CA ALA A 111 -2.11 9.92 4.50
C ALA A 111 -2.43 11.37 4.07
N ASN A 112 -1.65 12.37 4.51
CA ASN A 112 -1.85 13.75 4.08
C ASN A 112 -1.37 13.94 2.62
N PRO A 113 -2.23 14.44 1.70
CA PRO A 113 -1.92 14.57 0.27
C PRO A 113 -0.80 15.58 -0.05
N THR A 114 -0.38 16.37 0.92
CA THR A 114 0.75 17.32 0.80
C THR A 114 2.10 16.67 1.05
N VAL A 115 2.17 15.61 1.86
CA VAL A 115 3.43 14.92 2.20
C VAL A 115 4.00 14.21 0.98
N PRO A 116 5.17 14.55 0.41
CA PRO A 116 5.63 13.93 -0.84
C PRO A 116 5.81 12.41 -0.73
N LEU A 117 5.58 11.68 -1.83
CA LEU A 117 5.88 10.24 -1.87
C LEU A 117 7.40 10.00 -1.75
N PRO A 118 7.86 9.02 -0.97
CA PRO A 118 9.27 8.64 -0.90
C PRO A 118 9.71 7.91 -2.18
N PRO A 119 10.98 8.04 -2.63
CA PRO A 119 12.09 8.79 -2.06
C PRO A 119 12.20 10.17 -2.75
N GLY A 120 11.18 11.01 -2.66
CA GLY A 120 11.24 12.35 -3.26
C GLY A 120 12.30 13.22 -2.58
N SER A 121 13.10 13.98 -3.34
CA SER A 121 14.08 14.95 -2.80
C SER A 121 13.48 16.03 -1.88
N LEU A 122 12.15 16.20 -1.91
CA LEU A 122 11.38 17.09 -1.05
C LEU A 122 10.84 16.39 0.21
N SER A 123 11.02 15.08 0.38
CA SER A 123 10.82 14.43 1.68
C SER A 123 11.99 14.84 2.59
N ARG A 124 11.99 16.08 3.05
CA ARG A 124 12.90 16.61 4.10
C ARG A 124 12.64 15.95 5.47
N VAL A 125 11.96 14.82 5.45
CA VAL A 125 11.35 14.09 6.54
C VAL A 125 11.86 12.67 6.41
N ASP A 126 12.64 12.23 7.40
CA ASP A 126 13.28 10.91 7.49
C ASP A 126 12.28 9.75 7.69
N ASP A 127 11.02 9.92 7.28
CA ASP A 127 10.03 8.85 7.29
C ASP A 127 10.38 7.83 6.20
N ARG A 128 11.12 6.81 6.60
CA ARG A 128 11.54 5.71 5.72
C ARG A 128 10.45 4.65 5.71
N ILE A 129 10.12 4.15 4.52
CA ILE A 129 9.39 2.89 4.39
C ILE A 129 10.27 1.79 4.99
N THR A 130 9.80 1.22 6.09
CA THR A 130 10.43 0.12 6.83
C THR A 130 9.64 -1.16 6.70
N GLU A 131 8.31 -1.06 6.66
CA GLU A 131 7.41 -2.20 6.60
C GLU A 131 6.27 -1.99 5.60
N SER A 132 5.51 -3.07 5.33
CA SER A 132 4.40 -3.02 4.39
C SER A 132 3.26 -2.10 4.85
N ALA A 133 3.04 -1.97 6.16
CA ALA A 133 2.01 -1.07 6.69
C ALA A 133 2.29 0.39 6.34
N ASP A 134 3.56 0.80 6.30
CA ASP A 134 3.95 2.14 5.85
C ASP A 134 3.50 2.41 4.41
N VAL A 135 3.56 1.39 3.54
CA VAL A 135 3.13 1.48 2.14
C VAL A 135 1.61 1.62 2.05
N ASP A 136 0.87 0.89 2.88
CA ASP A 136 -0.59 0.97 2.94
C ASP A 136 -1.06 2.39 3.26
N ASP A 137 -0.41 3.06 4.23
CA ASP A 137 -0.72 4.44 4.60
C ASP A 137 -0.61 5.41 3.41
N TYR A 138 0.41 5.24 2.56
CA TYR A 138 0.59 6.05 1.36
C TYR A 138 -0.42 5.68 0.27
N VAL A 139 -0.66 4.38 0.07
CA VAL A 139 -1.59 3.85 -0.95
C VAL A 139 -3.02 4.33 -0.70
N GLU A 140 -3.48 4.30 0.55
CA GLU A 140 -4.81 4.78 0.97
C GLU A 140 -5.06 6.26 0.63
N ALA A 141 -4.00 7.06 0.47
CA ALA A 141 -4.09 8.49 0.18
C ALA A 141 -3.77 8.88 -1.26
N LEU A 142 -3.44 7.92 -2.14
CA LEU A 142 -3.01 8.24 -3.51
C LEU A 142 -4.11 8.94 -4.31
N GLU A 143 -5.36 8.47 -4.21
CA GLU A 143 -6.48 9.06 -4.94
C GLU A 143 -6.63 10.54 -4.62
N ARG A 144 -6.75 10.88 -3.33
CA ARG A 144 -6.84 12.27 -2.86
C ARG A 144 -5.64 13.11 -3.34
N ARG A 145 -4.43 12.55 -3.26
CA ARG A 145 -3.18 13.21 -3.66
C ARG A 145 -3.12 13.55 -5.15
N TYR A 146 -3.55 12.63 -6.01
CA TYR A 146 -3.53 12.84 -7.46
C TYR A 146 -4.71 13.68 -7.96
N SER A 147 -5.82 13.71 -7.20
CA SER A 147 -6.98 14.57 -7.47
C SER A 147 -6.73 16.04 -7.11
N GLU A 148 -6.09 16.34 -5.97
CA GLU A 148 -6.00 17.72 -5.45
C GLU A 148 -4.84 18.56 -6.00
N LYS A 149 -3.69 17.94 -6.32
CA LYS A 149 -2.43 18.69 -6.52
C LYS A 149 -1.91 18.79 -7.96
N GLY A 150 -2.59 18.20 -8.93
CA GLY A 150 -2.01 18.05 -10.28
C GLY A 150 -0.65 17.33 -10.27
N SER A 151 -0.37 16.56 -9.21
CA SER A 151 0.85 15.75 -9.11
C SER A 151 0.85 14.76 -10.26
N GLN A 152 1.97 14.58 -10.96
CA GLN A 152 2.03 13.67 -12.10
C GLN A 152 2.37 12.24 -11.66
N TYR A 153 1.75 11.24 -12.29
CA TYR A 153 2.03 9.82 -12.05
C TYR A 153 3.50 9.35 -12.16
N PRO A 154 4.48 10.01 -12.84
CA PRO A 154 5.87 9.55 -12.80
C PRO A 154 6.44 9.40 -11.37
N LYS A 155 5.98 10.20 -10.40
CA LYS A 155 6.36 10.04 -8.98
C LYS A 155 5.81 8.75 -8.35
N LEU A 156 4.70 8.22 -8.87
CA LEU A 156 4.15 6.92 -8.45
C LEU A 156 5.11 5.79 -8.79
N ILE A 157 5.75 5.83 -9.97
CA ILE A 157 6.70 4.79 -10.38
C ILE A 157 7.92 4.77 -9.45
N GLU A 158 8.45 5.95 -9.08
CA GLU A 158 9.55 6.06 -8.12
C GLU A 158 9.16 5.52 -6.74
N PHE A 159 7.95 5.84 -6.29
CA PHE A 159 7.39 5.31 -5.05
C PHE A 159 7.26 3.79 -5.06
N VAL A 160 6.63 3.23 -6.10
CA VAL A 160 6.45 1.77 -6.26
C VAL A 160 7.81 1.07 -6.29
N LYS A 161 8.78 1.63 -7.01
CA LYS A 161 10.16 1.12 -7.04
C LYS A 161 10.77 1.11 -5.64
N HIS A 162 10.68 2.22 -4.91
CA HIS A 162 11.25 2.34 -3.58
C HIS A 162 10.55 1.43 -2.57
N ALA A 163 9.22 1.34 -2.60
CA ALA A 163 8.43 0.45 -1.75
C ALA A 163 8.87 -1.01 -1.94
N ARG A 164 8.94 -1.52 -3.19
CA ARG A 164 9.42 -2.88 -3.49
C ARG A 164 10.84 -3.14 -2.99
N LEU A 165 11.75 -2.18 -3.15
CA LEU A 165 13.13 -2.32 -2.66
C LEU A 165 13.20 -2.45 -1.13
N ARG A 166 12.25 -1.83 -0.40
CA ARG A 166 12.21 -1.86 1.07
C ARG A 166 11.44 -3.05 1.62
N THR A 167 10.31 -3.39 1.03
CA THR A 167 9.41 -4.46 1.51
C THR A 167 9.61 -5.80 0.81
N LYS A 168 10.53 -5.88 -0.15
CA LYS A 168 10.79 -7.01 -1.08
C LYS A 168 9.70 -7.23 -2.13
N SER A 169 8.44 -7.04 -1.77
CA SER A 169 7.29 -7.11 -2.68
C SER A 169 6.15 -6.21 -2.20
N LEU A 170 5.21 -5.91 -3.11
CA LEU A 170 3.94 -5.28 -2.77
C LEU A 170 2.89 -6.36 -2.52
N THR A 171 1.93 -6.09 -1.65
CA THR A 171 0.81 -7.00 -1.41
C THR A 171 -0.22 -6.91 -2.54
N SER A 172 -1.04 -7.94 -2.72
CA SER A 172 -2.13 -7.93 -3.72
C SER A 172 -3.09 -6.76 -3.51
N LYS A 173 -3.37 -6.38 -2.25
CA LYS A 173 -4.19 -5.21 -1.91
C LYS A 173 -3.56 -3.91 -2.41
N GLN A 174 -2.26 -3.73 -2.21
CA GLN A 174 -1.53 -2.54 -2.67
C GLN A 174 -1.50 -2.47 -4.19
N LEU A 175 -1.23 -3.60 -4.86
CA LEU A 175 -1.21 -3.68 -6.33
C LEU A 175 -2.58 -3.37 -6.93
N SER A 176 -3.66 -3.92 -6.37
CA SER A 176 -5.04 -3.62 -6.79
C SER A 176 -5.34 -2.13 -6.65
N ALA A 177 -5.08 -1.54 -5.48
CA ALA A 177 -5.35 -0.12 -5.24
C ALA A 177 -4.55 0.81 -6.17
N ILE A 178 -3.29 0.45 -6.49
CA ILE A 178 -2.49 1.19 -7.46
C ILE A 178 -3.06 1.05 -8.87
N ALA A 179 -3.51 -0.15 -9.26
CA ALA A 179 -4.15 -0.39 -10.55
C ALA A 179 -5.46 0.42 -10.66
N ASP A 180 -6.35 0.32 -9.67
CA ASP A 180 -7.62 1.08 -9.58
C ASP A 180 -7.38 2.59 -9.76
N LEU A 181 -6.34 3.12 -9.10
CA LEU A 181 -5.94 4.53 -9.21
C LEU A 181 -5.57 4.94 -10.63
N VAL A 182 -4.75 4.15 -11.33
CA VAL A 182 -4.20 4.54 -12.64
C VAL A 182 -5.15 4.25 -13.80
N VAL A 183 -6.17 3.43 -13.55
CA VAL A 183 -7.23 3.08 -14.51
C VAL A 183 -8.48 3.96 -14.32
N SER A 184 -8.53 4.80 -13.28
CA SER A 184 -9.60 5.77 -13.06
C SER A 184 -9.77 6.72 -14.26
N ASP A 185 -10.98 6.74 -14.81
CA ASP A 185 -11.40 7.60 -15.93
C ASP A 185 -11.31 9.10 -15.59
N THR A 186 -11.71 9.47 -14.36
CA THR A 186 -11.65 10.85 -13.86
C THR A 186 -10.22 11.35 -13.77
N LEU A 187 -9.31 10.53 -13.23
CA LEU A 187 -7.89 10.88 -13.13
C LEU A 187 -7.21 10.83 -14.49
N ALA A 188 -7.65 9.98 -15.41
CA ALA A 188 -7.08 9.90 -16.76
C ALA A 188 -7.24 11.22 -17.55
N LEU A 189 -8.26 12.03 -17.29
CA LEU A 189 -8.42 13.37 -17.88
C LEU A 189 -7.28 14.33 -17.48
N ILE A 190 -6.87 14.23 -16.22
CA ILE A 190 -5.88 15.11 -15.58
C ILE A 190 -4.46 14.59 -15.85
N GLN A 191 -4.24 13.30 -15.59
CA GLN A 191 -2.94 12.66 -15.57
C GLN A 191 -2.48 12.21 -16.95
N ARG A 192 -3.43 11.89 -17.84
CA ARG A 192 -3.19 11.45 -19.23
C ARG A 192 -2.11 10.37 -19.33
N PRO A 193 -2.21 9.26 -18.58
CA PRO A 193 -1.22 8.19 -18.64
C PRO A 193 -1.19 7.59 -20.05
N ASN A 194 0.01 7.50 -20.63
CA ASN A 194 0.22 6.86 -21.92
C ASN A 194 0.77 5.43 -21.76
N HIS A 195 0.88 4.68 -22.86
CA HIS A 195 1.43 3.33 -22.84
C HIS A 195 2.83 3.23 -22.19
N GLN A 196 3.68 4.26 -22.31
CA GLN A 196 5.03 4.25 -21.71
C GLN A 196 4.96 4.29 -20.18
N PHE A 197 3.98 5.00 -19.62
CA PHE A 197 3.73 5.00 -18.18
C PHE A 197 3.38 3.58 -17.71
N PHE A 198 2.40 2.93 -18.35
CA PHE A 198 1.98 1.57 -17.99
C PHE A 198 3.11 0.55 -18.19
N ARG A 199 3.86 0.64 -19.29
CA ARG A 199 5.06 -0.19 -19.53
C ARG A 199 6.08 -0.05 -18.40
N LYS A 200 6.40 1.19 -18.00
CA LYS A 200 7.34 1.44 -16.88
C LYS A 200 6.79 0.96 -15.55
N LEU A 201 5.49 1.10 -15.31
CA LEU A 201 4.83 0.64 -14.10
C LEU A 201 4.94 -0.88 -13.97
N VAL A 202 4.59 -1.63 -15.02
CA VAL A 202 4.71 -3.09 -15.06
C VAL A 202 6.17 -3.54 -14.97
N ASN A 203 7.10 -2.91 -15.70
CA ASN A 203 8.53 -3.23 -15.56
C ASN A 203 9.05 -2.97 -14.13
N THR A 204 8.48 -2.00 -13.43
CA THR A 204 8.82 -1.68 -12.03
C THR A 204 8.16 -2.63 -11.03
N ALA A 205 6.94 -3.10 -11.31
CA ALA A 205 6.18 -4.04 -10.48
C ALA A 205 5.46 -5.06 -11.38
N PRO A 206 6.13 -6.13 -11.84
CA PRO A 206 5.56 -7.08 -12.80
C PRO A 206 4.22 -7.69 -12.37
N ASP A 207 4.10 -7.91 -11.06
CA ASP A 207 2.92 -8.48 -10.39
C ASP A 207 1.63 -7.63 -10.57
N ILE A 208 1.75 -6.37 -11.01
CA ILE A 208 0.59 -5.51 -11.29
C ILE A 208 -0.08 -5.82 -12.64
N ALA A 209 0.62 -6.51 -13.56
CA ALA A 209 0.16 -6.71 -14.92
C ALA A 209 -1.21 -7.40 -15.00
N SER A 210 -1.42 -8.44 -14.17
CA SER A 210 -2.70 -9.17 -14.13
C SER A 210 -3.85 -8.28 -13.65
N ASN A 211 -3.62 -7.41 -12.67
CA ASN A 211 -4.62 -6.44 -12.19
C ASN A 211 -4.98 -5.44 -13.30
N LEU A 212 -3.98 -4.87 -13.99
CA LEU A 212 -4.21 -3.93 -15.09
C LEU A 212 -4.98 -4.58 -16.25
N LEU A 213 -4.61 -5.80 -16.64
CA LEU A 213 -5.33 -6.53 -17.69
C LEU A 213 -6.77 -6.86 -17.27
N GLY A 214 -6.98 -7.25 -16.01
CA GLY A 214 -8.31 -7.55 -15.48
C GLY A 214 -9.24 -6.34 -15.49
N GLN A 215 -8.71 -5.15 -15.21
CA GLN A 215 -9.50 -3.92 -15.18
C GLN A 215 -9.89 -3.39 -16.57
N ILE A 216 -9.26 -3.83 -17.67
CA ILE A 216 -9.61 -3.38 -19.03
C ILE A 216 -11.09 -3.64 -19.34
N GLU A 217 -11.68 -4.71 -18.80
CA GLU A 217 -13.11 -5.01 -18.98
C GLU A 217 -14.01 -3.90 -18.45
N ASP A 218 -13.66 -3.32 -17.31
CA ASP A 218 -14.44 -2.30 -16.61
C ASP A 218 -14.20 -0.87 -17.15
N VAL A 219 -13.13 -0.66 -17.91
CA VAL A 219 -12.84 0.64 -18.53
C VAL A 219 -13.81 0.87 -19.70
N PRO A 220 -14.55 1.99 -19.75
CA PRO A 220 -15.39 2.34 -20.88
C PRO A 220 -14.60 2.40 -22.19
N SER A 221 -15.20 1.99 -23.30
CA SER A 221 -14.54 2.05 -24.62
C SER A 221 -14.23 3.49 -25.05
N ASP A 222 -15.02 4.46 -24.60
CA ASP A 222 -14.84 5.90 -24.83
C ASP A 222 -14.00 6.59 -23.74
N ALA A 223 -13.31 5.82 -22.89
CA ALA A 223 -12.46 6.37 -21.84
C ALA A 223 -11.43 7.35 -22.41
N PRO A 224 -11.23 8.50 -21.74
CA PRO A 224 -10.50 9.62 -22.30
C PRO A 224 -9.02 9.29 -22.54
N ASN A 225 -8.41 10.01 -23.48
CA ASN A 225 -6.99 9.91 -23.83
C ASN A 225 -6.54 8.51 -24.27
N GLY A 226 -7.47 7.70 -24.79
CA GLY A 226 -7.20 6.33 -25.19
C GLY A 226 -6.70 5.46 -24.05
N LEU A 227 -7.18 5.71 -22.83
CA LEU A 227 -6.76 5.04 -21.61
C LEU A 227 -6.78 3.51 -21.77
N LYS A 228 -7.89 2.97 -22.27
CA LYS A 228 -8.09 1.53 -22.46
C LYS A 228 -7.02 0.91 -23.37
N LEU A 229 -6.73 1.57 -24.50
CA LEU A 229 -5.66 1.16 -25.41
C LEU A 229 -4.29 1.29 -24.74
N ASN A 230 -4.00 2.42 -24.10
CA ASN A 230 -2.72 2.67 -23.45
C ASN A 230 -2.40 1.64 -22.33
N ILE A 231 -3.39 1.20 -21.56
CA ILE A 231 -3.23 0.13 -20.56
C ILE A 231 -2.81 -1.17 -21.25
N LEU A 232 -3.58 -1.59 -22.26
CA LEU A 232 -3.31 -2.82 -23.02
C LEU A 232 -1.92 -2.78 -23.65
N THR A 233 -1.63 -1.74 -24.43
CA THR A 233 -0.36 -1.54 -25.13
C THR A 233 0.82 -1.53 -24.17
N GLY A 234 0.75 -0.75 -23.09
CA GLY A 234 1.86 -0.66 -22.14
C GLY A 234 2.14 -1.96 -21.41
N THR A 235 1.08 -2.71 -21.06
CA THR A 235 1.22 -4.01 -20.39
C THR A 235 1.80 -5.07 -21.32
N LEU A 236 1.35 -5.10 -22.59
CA LEU A 236 1.91 -5.98 -23.62
C LEU A 236 3.37 -5.68 -23.92
N LEU A 237 3.74 -4.40 -24.06
CA LEU A 237 5.13 -4.00 -24.29
C LEU A 237 6.05 -4.37 -23.12
N ALA A 238 5.56 -4.33 -21.89
CA ALA A 238 6.32 -4.81 -20.73
C ALA A 238 6.54 -6.32 -20.78
N ALA A 239 5.54 -7.10 -21.21
CA ALA A 239 5.74 -8.53 -21.46
C ALA A 239 6.73 -8.77 -22.61
N VAL A 240 6.68 -7.98 -23.69
CA VAL A 240 7.67 -8.04 -24.77
C VAL A 240 9.09 -7.73 -24.26
N ASP A 241 9.27 -6.78 -23.34
CA ASP A 241 10.57 -6.51 -22.73
C ASP A 241 11.13 -7.72 -21.97
N VAL A 242 10.26 -8.52 -21.35
CA VAL A 242 10.65 -9.77 -20.69
C VAL A 242 10.99 -10.85 -21.71
N ILE A 243 10.17 -10.98 -22.77
CA ILE A 243 10.36 -11.93 -23.87
C ILE A 243 11.70 -11.69 -24.59
N GLU A 244 12.05 -10.43 -24.80
CA GLU A 244 13.29 -10.01 -25.47
C GLU A 244 14.46 -9.82 -24.51
N GLU A 245 14.33 -10.29 -23.26
CA GLU A 245 15.36 -10.25 -22.20
C GLU A 245 15.87 -8.83 -21.85
N ARG A 246 15.15 -7.78 -22.25
CA ARG A 246 15.42 -6.38 -21.90
C ARG A 246 15.08 -6.09 -20.44
N GLN A 247 14.16 -6.87 -19.87
CA GLN A 247 13.74 -6.78 -18.49
C GLN A 247 13.78 -8.17 -17.83
N ARG A 248 14.30 -8.23 -16.60
CA ARG A 248 14.28 -9.46 -15.78
C ARG A 248 13.15 -9.40 -14.76
N VAL A 249 12.41 -10.50 -14.64
CA VAL A 249 11.40 -10.71 -13.61
C VAL A 249 11.93 -11.76 -12.62
N PRO A 250 11.85 -11.53 -11.29
CA PRO A 250 12.38 -12.47 -10.30
C PRO A 250 11.79 -13.88 -10.39
N ASP A 251 10.49 -13.97 -10.63
CA ASP A 251 9.78 -15.24 -10.85
C ASP A 251 9.08 -15.20 -12.21
N LEU A 252 9.81 -15.62 -13.25
CA LEU A 252 9.31 -15.63 -14.62
C LEU A 252 8.13 -16.59 -14.81
N SER A 253 8.13 -17.72 -14.08
CA SER A 253 7.11 -18.75 -14.21
C SER A 253 5.79 -18.29 -13.61
N ALA A 254 5.81 -17.73 -12.40
CA ALA A 254 4.63 -17.15 -11.77
C ALA A 254 4.09 -15.97 -12.60
N PHE A 255 4.98 -15.06 -13.01
CA PHE A 255 4.58 -13.93 -13.87
C PHE A 255 3.93 -14.40 -15.17
N ARG A 256 4.51 -15.38 -15.87
CA ARG A 256 3.93 -15.89 -17.11
C ARG A 256 2.57 -16.54 -16.87
N LEU A 257 2.40 -17.28 -15.77
CA LEU A 257 1.13 -17.93 -15.43
C LEU A 257 0.04 -16.90 -15.14
N ASP A 258 0.28 -15.95 -14.24
CA ASP A 258 -0.70 -14.91 -13.89
C ASP A 258 -1.07 -14.05 -15.11
N TYR A 259 -0.07 -13.72 -15.94
CA TYR A 259 -0.27 -12.99 -17.18
C TYR A 259 -1.10 -13.80 -18.19
N LYS A 260 -0.80 -15.09 -18.35
CA LYS A 260 -1.55 -16.02 -19.22
C LYS A 260 -3.02 -16.09 -18.81
N GLU A 261 -3.31 -16.24 -17.53
CA GLU A 261 -4.66 -16.32 -17.01
C GLU A 261 -5.45 -15.01 -17.22
N ALA A 262 -4.84 -13.87 -16.91
CA ALA A 262 -5.45 -12.56 -17.11
C ALA A 262 -5.72 -12.29 -18.61
N LEU A 263 -4.74 -12.58 -19.47
CA LEU A 263 -4.86 -12.39 -20.91
C LEU A 263 -5.91 -13.32 -21.54
N ALA A 264 -5.93 -14.59 -21.12
CA ALA A 264 -6.94 -15.54 -21.58
C ALA A 264 -8.35 -15.12 -21.15
N SER A 265 -8.52 -14.59 -19.93
CA SER A 265 -9.80 -14.03 -19.49
C SER A 265 -10.22 -12.85 -20.36
N LEU A 266 -9.30 -11.92 -20.62
CA LEU A 266 -9.57 -10.72 -21.42
C LEU A 266 -9.98 -11.04 -22.87
N ILE A 267 -9.28 -11.98 -23.51
CA ILE A 267 -9.58 -12.41 -24.88
C ILE A 267 -10.89 -13.20 -24.93
N HIS A 268 -11.08 -14.15 -24.01
CA HIS A 268 -12.22 -15.06 -24.02
C HIS A 268 -13.54 -14.36 -23.72
N ARG A 269 -13.53 -13.35 -22.84
CA ARG A 269 -14.71 -12.51 -22.55
C ARG A 269 -15.03 -11.51 -23.66
N GLU A 270 -14.25 -11.52 -24.75
CA GLU A 270 -14.42 -10.64 -25.90
C GLU A 270 -14.27 -9.15 -25.55
N SER A 271 -13.65 -8.82 -24.41
CA SER A 271 -13.45 -7.45 -23.92
C SER A 271 -12.61 -6.59 -24.87
N ILE A 272 -11.86 -7.24 -25.77
CA ILE A 272 -11.02 -6.62 -26.80
C ILE A 272 -11.44 -6.99 -28.23
N ARG A 273 -12.70 -7.41 -28.43
CA ARG A 273 -13.26 -7.76 -29.76
C ARG A 273 -13.77 -6.53 -30.55
N SER A 274 -13.82 -5.36 -29.94
CA SER A 274 -14.39 -4.13 -30.54
C SER A 274 -13.39 -2.97 -30.52
N LEU A 275 -12.13 -3.25 -30.88
CA LEU A 275 -11.06 -2.25 -30.88
C LEU A 275 -11.35 -1.05 -31.80
N ASP A 276 -12.16 -1.25 -32.84
CA ASP A 276 -12.64 -0.22 -33.75
C ASP A 276 -13.53 0.85 -33.08
N HIS A 277 -14.17 0.51 -31.96
CA HIS A 277 -15.03 1.38 -31.16
C HIS A 277 -14.29 2.06 -30.01
N TRP A 278 -13.01 1.75 -29.79
CA TRP A 278 -12.26 2.36 -28.70
C TRP A 278 -11.85 3.80 -29.04
N GLU A 279 -11.90 4.68 -28.05
CA GLU A 279 -11.27 5.98 -28.14
C GLU A 279 -9.76 5.77 -28.31
N ILE A 280 -9.21 6.23 -29.43
CA ILE A 280 -7.77 6.11 -29.74
C ILE A 280 -7.01 7.41 -29.54
N LYS A 281 -7.72 8.55 -29.43
CA LYS A 281 -7.12 9.87 -29.30
C LYS A 281 -6.32 9.94 -28.00
N GLY A 282 -5.05 10.29 -28.09
CA GLY A 282 -4.15 10.33 -26.93
C GLY A 282 -3.28 9.08 -26.79
N SER A 283 -3.58 8.01 -27.53
CA SER A 283 -2.59 6.96 -27.81
C SER A 283 -1.56 7.48 -28.81
N THR A 284 -0.32 7.05 -28.63
CA THR A 284 0.79 7.29 -29.56
C THR A 284 1.14 6.06 -30.39
N GLU A 285 0.59 4.90 -30.02
CA GLU A 285 0.75 3.64 -30.75
C GLU A 285 -0.54 3.31 -31.51
N PRO A 286 -0.43 2.77 -32.74
CA PRO A 286 -1.58 2.28 -33.47
C PRO A 286 -2.18 1.03 -32.81
N VAL A 287 -3.45 0.80 -33.08
CA VAL A 287 -4.18 -0.41 -32.69
C VAL A 287 -3.55 -1.64 -33.33
N SER A 288 -3.15 -1.56 -34.60
CA SER A 288 -2.50 -2.66 -35.31
C SER A 288 -1.20 -3.12 -34.64
N ALA A 289 -0.33 -2.20 -34.22
CA ALA A 289 0.89 -2.55 -33.46
C ALA A 289 0.56 -3.18 -32.10
N THR A 290 -0.45 -2.64 -31.41
CA THR A 290 -0.92 -3.22 -30.14
C THR A 290 -1.40 -4.66 -30.30
N VAL A 291 -2.14 -4.94 -31.37
CA VAL A 291 -2.59 -6.30 -31.68
C VAL A 291 -1.42 -7.21 -32.12
N ALA A 292 -0.42 -6.69 -32.84
CA ALA A 292 0.77 -7.47 -33.16
C ALA A 292 1.55 -7.90 -31.90
N TRP A 293 1.71 -7.00 -30.91
CA TRP A 293 2.27 -7.36 -29.60
C TRP A 293 1.37 -8.31 -28.82
N LEU A 294 0.04 -8.19 -28.94
CA LEU A 294 -0.89 -9.16 -28.36
C LEU A 294 -0.65 -10.56 -28.92
N VAL A 295 -0.51 -10.71 -30.24
CA VAL A 295 -0.18 -12.00 -30.88
C VAL A 295 1.16 -12.54 -30.38
N ARG A 296 2.19 -11.69 -30.31
CA ARG A 296 3.50 -12.08 -29.78
C ARG A 296 3.41 -12.61 -28.35
N VAL A 297 2.75 -11.87 -27.47
CA VAL A 297 2.64 -12.19 -26.05
C VAL A 297 1.76 -13.41 -25.84
N ALA A 298 0.67 -13.57 -26.61
CA ALA A 298 -0.16 -14.77 -26.59
C ALA A 298 0.66 -16.01 -26.94
N GLY A 299 1.44 -15.97 -28.02
CA GLY A 299 2.34 -17.07 -28.39
C GLY A 299 3.41 -17.36 -27.34
N TRP A 300 3.96 -16.33 -26.69
CA TRP A 300 4.89 -16.54 -25.59
C TRP A 300 4.23 -17.19 -24.36
N ALA A 301 3.03 -16.75 -24.00
CA ALA A 301 2.32 -17.14 -22.77
C ALA A 301 1.71 -18.55 -22.84
N VAL A 302 1.24 -18.99 -24.01
CA VAL A 302 0.70 -20.34 -24.18
C VAL A 302 1.74 -21.40 -23.85
N ASP A 303 1.28 -22.52 -23.29
CA ASP A 303 2.13 -23.65 -22.93
C ASP A 303 1.33 -24.95 -22.98
N GLY A 304 1.28 -25.57 -24.16
CA GLY A 304 0.45 -26.76 -24.39
C GLY A 304 -1.02 -26.43 -24.70
N ASP A 305 -1.74 -27.47 -25.13
CA ASP A 305 -3.15 -27.40 -25.52
C ASP A 305 -4.11 -27.44 -24.32
N ASP A 306 -3.76 -26.76 -23.21
CA ASP A 306 -4.63 -26.66 -22.05
C ASP A 306 -5.81 -25.68 -22.26
N HIS A 307 -6.78 -25.75 -21.35
CA HIS A 307 -7.99 -24.95 -21.42
C HIS A 307 -7.75 -23.43 -21.34
N VAL A 308 -6.69 -22.97 -20.66
CA VAL A 308 -6.35 -21.54 -20.61
C VAL A 308 -5.74 -21.08 -21.93
N SER A 309 -4.87 -21.89 -22.54
CA SER A 309 -4.34 -21.66 -23.88
C SER A 309 -5.46 -21.64 -24.93
N MET A 310 -6.43 -22.57 -24.84
CA MET A 310 -7.60 -22.62 -25.72
C MET A 310 -8.41 -21.32 -25.68
N ARG A 311 -8.73 -20.84 -24.47
CA ARG A 311 -9.45 -19.56 -24.25
C ARG A 311 -8.79 -18.36 -24.91
N MET A 312 -7.46 -18.36 -24.98
CA MET A 312 -6.67 -17.30 -25.61
C MET A 312 -6.60 -17.46 -27.14
N VAL A 313 -6.38 -18.68 -27.65
CA VAL A 313 -6.17 -18.91 -29.09
C VAL A 313 -7.47 -18.86 -29.89
N ASP A 314 -8.55 -19.44 -29.37
CA ASP A 314 -9.82 -19.61 -30.11
C ASP A 314 -10.44 -18.29 -30.57
N LYS A 315 -10.28 -17.23 -29.77
CA LYS A 315 -10.87 -15.90 -30.03
C LYS A 315 -9.88 -14.88 -30.58
N LEU A 316 -8.60 -15.23 -30.69
CA LEU A 316 -7.57 -14.29 -31.13
C LEU A 316 -7.79 -13.81 -32.57
N ALA A 317 -8.33 -14.66 -33.46
CA ALA A 317 -8.66 -14.26 -34.83
C ALA A 317 -9.72 -13.15 -34.87
N GLU A 318 -10.73 -13.21 -33.99
CA GLU A 318 -11.78 -12.20 -33.89
C GLU A 318 -11.21 -10.86 -33.41
N VAL A 319 -10.25 -10.88 -32.48
CA VAL A 319 -9.54 -9.68 -32.02
C VAL A 319 -8.72 -9.06 -33.15
N ILE A 320 -7.99 -9.88 -33.92
CA ILE A 320 -7.23 -9.42 -35.09
C ILE A 320 -8.14 -8.74 -36.13
N LEU A 321 -9.30 -9.32 -36.40
CA LEU A 321 -10.27 -8.74 -37.35
C LEU A 321 -10.91 -7.43 -36.85
N SER A 322 -10.86 -7.16 -35.55
CA SER A 322 -11.43 -5.94 -34.95
C SER A 322 -10.57 -4.69 -35.10
N ILE A 323 -9.37 -4.81 -35.69
CA ILE A 323 -8.54 -3.64 -36.01
C ILE A 323 -9.33 -2.72 -36.95
N PRO A 324 -9.48 -1.42 -36.61
CA PRO A 324 -10.21 -0.48 -37.46
C PRO A 324 -9.54 -0.31 -38.82
N GLU A 325 -10.34 -0.20 -39.88
CA GLU A 325 -9.85 -0.18 -41.27
C GLU A 325 -8.80 0.90 -41.54
N ARG A 326 -8.97 2.07 -40.90
CA ARG A 326 -8.05 3.21 -40.99
C ARG A 326 -6.65 2.94 -40.45
N ASP A 327 -6.48 1.87 -39.68
CA ASP A 327 -5.26 1.49 -39.00
C ASP A 327 -4.73 0.11 -39.46
N ARG A 328 -5.29 -0.42 -40.54
CA ARG A 328 -4.80 -1.63 -41.21
C ARG A 328 -3.43 -1.37 -41.84
N GLY A 329 -2.61 -2.42 -41.87
CA GLY A 329 -1.21 -2.38 -42.23
C GLY A 329 -0.35 -2.63 -40.99
N TRP A 330 0.24 -3.83 -40.91
CA TRP A 330 1.03 -4.27 -39.75
C TRP A 330 2.29 -3.46 -39.48
N GLY A 331 2.73 -2.64 -40.44
CA GLY A 331 3.86 -1.74 -40.25
C GLY A 331 5.15 -2.48 -39.92
N VAL A 332 5.88 -2.01 -38.90
CA VAL A 332 7.16 -2.59 -38.44
C VAL A 332 7.00 -3.80 -37.51
N ASP A 333 5.76 -4.19 -37.21
CA ASP A 333 5.42 -5.20 -36.20
C ASP A 333 5.01 -6.56 -36.80
N ASP A 334 5.14 -6.74 -38.11
CA ASP A 334 4.89 -8.01 -38.81
C ASP A 334 5.69 -9.18 -38.20
N ARG A 335 6.95 -8.94 -37.81
CA ARG A 335 7.81 -9.89 -37.11
C ARG A 335 7.17 -10.40 -35.81
N GLN A 336 6.44 -9.55 -35.09
CA GLN A 336 5.82 -9.92 -33.82
C GLN A 336 4.69 -10.94 -34.03
N ILE A 337 3.94 -10.80 -35.13
CA ILE A 337 2.91 -11.76 -35.55
C ILE A 337 3.55 -13.10 -35.90
N GLN A 338 4.58 -13.09 -36.75
CA GLN A 338 5.28 -14.31 -37.17
C GLN A 338 5.80 -15.10 -35.97
N LEU A 339 6.48 -14.41 -35.05
CA LEU A 339 7.01 -15.04 -33.83
C LEU A 339 5.89 -15.56 -32.92
N GLY A 340 4.80 -14.81 -32.77
CA GLY A 340 3.64 -15.25 -32.00
C GLY A 340 2.98 -16.50 -32.58
N PHE A 341 2.68 -16.50 -33.87
CA PHE A 341 2.10 -17.66 -34.57
C PHE A 341 3.03 -18.87 -34.56
N ALA A 342 4.33 -18.68 -34.80
CA ALA A 342 5.31 -19.77 -34.72
C ALA A 342 5.36 -20.39 -33.30
N ASP A 343 5.29 -19.56 -32.25
CA ASP A 343 5.21 -20.06 -30.88
C ASP A 343 3.91 -20.81 -30.60
N ILE A 344 2.74 -20.32 -31.06
CA ILE A 344 1.46 -21.04 -30.92
C ILE A 344 1.52 -22.38 -31.65
N GLN A 345 1.98 -22.40 -32.91
CA GLN A 345 2.12 -23.61 -33.71
C GLN A 345 3.02 -24.65 -33.04
N ARG A 346 4.15 -24.20 -32.47
CA ARG A 346 5.14 -25.07 -31.84
C ARG A 346 4.69 -25.59 -30.47
N LYS A 347 4.08 -24.74 -29.64
CA LYS A 347 3.72 -25.08 -28.25
C LYS A 347 2.32 -25.70 -28.14
N CYS A 348 1.41 -25.36 -29.03
CA CYS A 348 -0.01 -25.77 -29.02
C CYS A 348 -0.43 -26.30 -30.41
N PRO A 349 0.19 -27.39 -30.89
CA PRO A 349 -0.06 -27.89 -32.24
C PRO A 349 -1.51 -28.34 -32.46
N GLY A 350 -2.22 -28.76 -31.40
CA GLY A 350 -3.64 -29.10 -31.46
C GLY A 350 -4.50 -27.87 -31.75
N LEU A 351 -4.34 -26.81 -30.95
CA LEU A 351 -5.04 -25.55 -31.14
C LEU A 351 -4.68 -24.89 -32.47
N TRP A 352 -3.42 -24.98 -32.90
CA TRP A 352 -3.00 -24.46 -34.21
C TRP A 352 -3.69 -25.20 -35.37
N ARG A 353 -3.89 -26.52 -35.28
CA ARG A 353 -4.61 -27.27 -36.32
C ARG A 353 -6.06 -26.81 -36.46
N LEU A 354 -6.69 -26.42 -35.35
CA LEU A 354 -8.09 -25.98 -35.32
C LEU A 354 -8.24 -24.51 -35.74
N ASN A 355 -7.34 -23.63 -35.28
CA ASN A 355 -7.50 -22.18 -35.38
C ASN A 355 -6.49 -21.50 -36.31
N GLY A 356 -5.39 -22.16 -36.68
CA GLY A 356 -4.25 -21.56 -37.39
C GLY A 356 -4.65 -20.94 -38.73
N SER A 357 -5.47 -21.62 -39.52
CA SER A 357 -5.97 -21.07 -40.80
C SER A 357 -6.81 -19.80 -40.61
N HIS A 358 -7.64 -19.73 -39.55
CA HIS A 358 -8.41 -18.53 -39.22
C HIS A 358 -7.51 -17.39 -38.74
N LEU A 359 -6.50 -17.69 -37.93
CA LEU A 359 -5.52 -16.70 -37.48
C LEU A 359 -4.73 -16.10 -38.65
N GLU A 360 -4.24 -16.95 -39.56
CA GLU A 360 -3.52 -16.49 -40.74
C GLU A 360 -4.42 -15.70 -41.70
N ALA A 361 -5.68 -16.11 -41.89
CA ALA A 361 -6.65 -15.37 -42.69
C ALA A 361 -6.95 -14.00 -42.09
N ALA A 362 -7.18 -13.93 -40.77
CA ALA A 362 -7.39 -12.69 -40.03
C ALA A 362 -6.17 -11.75 -40.14
N ALA A 363 -4.96 -12.31 -40.00
CA ALA A 363 -3.74 -11.54 -40.16
C ALA A 363 -3.61 -10.96 -41.58
N SER A 364 -3.86 -11.79 -42.59
CA SER A 364 -3.78 -11.38 -44.01
C SER A 364 -4.84 -10.35 -44.40
N ALA A 365 -6.02 -10.38 -43.78
CA ALA A 365 -7.08 -9.40 -44.00
C ALA A 365 -6.70 -7.98 -43.52
N ASN A 366 -5.77 -7.87 -42.58
CA ASN A 366 -5.30 -6.59 -42.05
C ASN A 366 -4.01 -6.07 -42.71
N GLY A 367 -3.33 -6.88 -43.51
CA GLY A 367 -2.12 -6.49 -44.24
C GLY A 367 -1.14 -7.63 -44.43
N GLU A 368 -0.04 -7.34 -45.11
CA GLU A 368 1.07 -8.28 -45.29
C GLU A 368 1.82 -8.46 -43.97
N TRP A 369 1.95 -9.71 -43.51
CA TRP A 369 2.57 -10.06 -42.22
C TRP A 369 3.62 -11.15 -42.33
N ARG A 370 3.71 -11.84 -43.48
CA ARG A 370 4.64 -12.96 -43.68
C ARG A 370 6.07 -12.51 -44.02
N GLY A 371 6.28 -11.20 -44.22
CA GLY A 371 7.52 -10.64 -44.75
C GLY A 371 7.87 -11.20 -46.14
N ASP A 372 8.87 -10.62 -46.79
CA ASP A 372 9.48 -11.26 -47.96
C ASP A 372 10.18 -12.55 -47.51
N GLN A 373 9.46 -13.67 -47.49
CA GLN A 373 10.05 -15.00 -47.68
C GLN A 373 10.39 -15.21 -49.16
N ALA A 374 10.97 -14.20 -49.80
CA ALA A 374 11.55 -14.29 -51.13
C ALA A 374 13.06 -14.46 -50.97
N GLN A 375 13.56 -15.61 -51.40
CA GLN A 375 14.97 -15.96 -51.62
C GLN A 375 15.74 -16.52 -50.42
N THR A 376 15.45 -17.76 -50.05
CA THR A 376 16.54 -18.74 -49.98
C THR A 376 15.97 -20.10 -50.36
N GLN A 377 16.32 -20.52 -51.58
CA GLN A 377 16.10 -21.87 -52.12
C GLN A 377 16.92 -22.90 -51.35
#